data_AF-A0A0L6VQW6-F1
#
_entry.id   AF-A0A0L6VQW6-F1
#
_cell.length_a   1.000
_cell.length_b   1.000
_cell.length_c   1.000
_cell.angle_alpha   90.00
_cell.angle_beta   90.00
_cell.angle_gamma   90.00
#
_symmetry.space_group_name_H-M   'P 1'
#
loop_
_entity.id
_entity.type
_entity.pdbx_description
1 polymer ?
#
loop_
_entity_poly.entity_id
_entity_poly.type
_entity_poly.pdbx_seq_one_letter_code
_entity_poly.pdbx_strand_id
1 'polypeptide(L)'
;LAIGMDVCNEILNDQGNLDDNPWKKILGDSWVDFAYTVAKRFRDRHNKNMLLFINDFSIESKNPKSDGMLRLATRLNKAGLLDAVGFQCHFIVGQVPKDLKENLERFTAAGEYCLGSHSTLSRVWPSPKWMCESN
;
A
#
# COMPACT_ATOMS: atom_id res chain seq x y z
N LEU A 1 -19.61 -7.44 -4.09
CA LEU A 1 -18.36 -7.74 -4.83
C LEU A 1 -17.24 -6.92 -4.17
N ALA A 2 -16.19 -7.54 -3.65
CA ALA A 2 -15.04 -6.79 -3.16
C ALA A 2 -14.27 -6.18 -4.36
N ILE A 3 -13.92 -4.91 -4.29
CA ILE A 3 -13.22 -4.19 -5.37
C ILE A 3 -11.71 -4.07 -5.10
N GLY A 4 -11.27 -4.33 -3.86
CA GLY A 4 -9.88 -4.31 -3.44
C GLY A 4 -9.65 -5.26 -2.27
N MET A 5 -8.42 -5.73 -2.12
CA MET A 5 -7.96 -6.57 -1.01
C MET A 5 -6.59 -6.10 -0.53
N ASP A 6 -6.49 -5.79 0.75
CA ASP A 6 -5.20 -5.63 1.41
C ASP A 6 -4.59 -7.02 1.63
N VAL A 7 -3.67 -7.42 0.73
CA VAL A 7 -3.04 -8.75 0.77
C VAL A 7 -2.05 -8.84 1.94
N CYS A 8 -1.38 -7.73 2.23
CA CYS A 8 -0.47 -7.60 3.37
C CYS A 8 -0.75 -6.26 4.06
N ASN A 9 -0.82 -6.29 5.38
CA ASN A 9 -1.09 -5.13 6.23
C ASN A 9 0.00 -4.99 7.28
N GLU A 10 0.59 -3.80 7.42
CA GLU A 10 1.52 -3.44 8.50
C GLU A 10 2.71 -4.40 8.63
N ILE A 11 3.47 -4.53 7.54
CA ILE A 11 4.53 -5.54 7.44
C ILE A 11 5.93 -4.93 7.56
N LEU A 12 6.03 -3.60 7.63
CA LEU A 12 7.29 -2.89 7.72
C LEU A 12 7.46 -2.25 9.11
N ASN A 13 8.67 -2.37 9.65
CA ASN A 13 9.08 -1.55 10.78
C ASN A 13 9.33 -0.08 10.37
N ASP A 14 9.55 0.77 11.36
CA ASP A 14 9.84 2.20 11.18
C ASP A 14 11.10 2.48 10.33
N GLN A 15 11.96 1.49 10.14
CA GLN A 15 13.16 1.57 9.30
C GLN A 15 12.91 1.10 7.86
N GLY A 16 11.68 0.71 7.51
CA GLY A 16 11.29 0.27 6.18
C GLY A 16 11.76 -1.13 5.81
N ASN A 17 12.05 -1.97 6.81
CA ASN A 17 12.39 -3.38 6.62
C ASN A 17 11.21 -4.27 7.03
N LEU A 18 11.13 -5.46 6.44
CA LEU A 18 10.11 -6.44 6.83
C LEU A 18 10.26 -6.83 8.31
N ASP A 19 9.18 -6.67 9.04
CA ASP A 19 9.08 -7.04 10.44
C ASP A 19 9.34 -8.53 10.69
N ASP A 20 9.84 -8.83 11.89
CA ASP A 20 10.03 -10.20 12.35
C ASP A 20 8.68 -10.81 12.80
N ASN A 21 7.87 -11.20 11.81
CA ASN A 21 6.55 -11.78 12.04
C ASN A 21 6.55 -13.32 11.83
N PRO A 22 5.50 -14.03 12.29
CA PRO A 22 5.41 -15.49 12.13
C PRO A 22 5.51 -15.97 10.68
N TRP A 23 5.02 -15.19 9.71
CA TRP A 23 5.11 -15.54 8.29
C TRP A 23 6.56 -15.54 7.82
N LYS A 24 7.34 -14.51 8.16
CA LYS A 24 8.78 -14.43 7.87
C LYS A 24 9.54 -15.58 8.54
N LYS A 25 9.19 -15.94 9.78
CA LYS A 25 9.82 -17.07 10.50
C LYS A 25 9.58 -18.42 9.82
N ILE A 26 8.39 -18.62 9.27
CA ILE A 26 7.98 -19.91 8.69
C ILE A 26 8.34 -20.01 7.20
N LEU A 27 8.13 -18.94 6.44
CA LEU A 27 8.22 -18.92 4.98
C LEU A 27 9.48 -18.19 4.46
N GLY A 28 10.27 -17.58 5.35
CA GLY A 28 11.46 -16.82 5.00
C GLY A 28 11.16 -15.48 4.35
N ASP A 29 12.19 -14.82 3.84
CA ASP A 29 12.09 -13.43 3.33
C ASP A 29 11.22 -13.26 2.08
N SER A 30 10.91 -14.36 1.38
CA SER A 30 10.06 -14.34 0.17
C SER A 30 8.56 -14.51 0.46
N TRP A 31 8.15 -14.49 1.73
CA TRP A 31 6.76 -14.74 2.12
C TRP A 31 5.77 -13.74 1.51
N VAL A 32 6.19 -12.49 1.31
CA VAL A 32 5.36 -11.45 0.68
C VAL A 32 5.05 -11.80 -0.77
N ASP A 33 6.07 -12.16 -1.55
CA ASP A 33 5.92 -12.60 -2.94
C ASP A 33 5.00 -13.83 -3.06
N PHE A 34 5.12 -14.76 -2.11
CA PHE A 34 4.22 -15.91 -2.02
C PHE A 34 2.77 -15.49 -1.77
N ALA A 35 2.52 -14.61 -0.80
CA ALA A 35 1.19 -14.12 -0.49
C ALA A 35 0.53 -13.45 -1.71
N TYR A 36 1.25 -12.57 -2.40
CA TYR A 36 0.73 -11.92 -3.62
C TYR A 36 0.54 -12.89 -4.79
N THR A 37 1.41 -13.88 -4.95
CA THR A 37 1.23 -14.92 -5.98
C THR A 37 -0.06 -15.69 -5.76
N VAL A 38 -0.36 -16.04 -4.50
CA VAL A 38 -1.61 -16.73 -4.13
C VAL A 38 -2.82 -15.81 -4.33
N ALA A 39 -2.74 -14.56 -3.86
CA ALA A 39 -3.81 -13.58 -4.01
C ALA A 39 -4.14 -13.29 -5.49
N LYS A 40 -3.11 -13.15 -6.34
CA LYS A 40 -3.29 -12.99 -7.79
C LYS A 40 -3.97 -14.20 -8.42
N ARG A 41 -3.57 -15.42 -8.08
CA ARG A 41 -4.24 -16.64 -8.58
C ARG A 41 -5.71 -16.69 -8.15
N PHE A 42 -6.02 -16.28 -6.92
CA PHE A 42 -7.39 -16.19 -6.45
C PHE A 42 -8.19 -15.13 -7.25
N ARG A 43 -7.66 -13.92 -7.38
CA ARG A 43 -8.22 -12.83 -8.19
C ARG A 43 -8.53 -13.31 -9.61
N ASP A 44 -7.55 -13.91 -10.28
CA ASP A 44 -7.66 -14.30 -11.69
C ASP A 44 -8.74 -15.37 -11.92
N ARG A 45 -9.04 -16.20 -10.89
CA ARG A 45 -10.09 -17.23 -10.92
C ARG A 45 -11.48 -16.72 -10.58
N HIS A 46 -11.58 -15.79 -9.63
CA HIS A 46 -12.86 -15.45 -9.00
C HIS A 46 -13.33 -14.02 -9.25
N ASN A 47 -12.41 -13.07 -9.40
CA ASN A 47 -12.74 -11.66 -9.61
C ASN A 47 -11.56 -10.92 -10.26
N LYS A 48 -11.47 -10.95 -11.60
CA LYS A 48 -10.37 -10.32 -12.35
C LYS A 48 -10.26 -8.81 -12.15
N ASN A 49 -11.30 -8.16 -11.64
CA ASN A 49 -11.34 -6.72 -11.42
C ASN A 49 -10.99 -6.32 -9.98
N MET A 50 -10.70 -7.28 -9.08
CA MET A 50 -10.28 -6.98 -7.72
C MET A 50 -8.84 -6.46 -7.70
N LEU A 51 -8.62 -5.30 -7.12
CA LEU A 51 -7.27 -4.73 -6.95
C LEU A 51 -6.57 -5.36 -5.75
N LEU A 52 -5.27 -5.61 -5.86
CA LEU A 52 -4.42 -6.12 -4.77
C LEU A 52 -3.59 -4.97 -4.19
N PHE A 53 -3.76 -4.72 -2.90
CA PHE A 53 -3.13 -3.64 -2.16
C PHE A 53 -2.13 -4.16 -1.13
N ILE A 54 -1.06 -3.38 -0.92
CA ILE A 54 -0.27 -3.40 0.32
C ILE A 54 -0.69 -2.19 1.16
N ASN A 55 -0.94 -2.37 2.45
CA ASN A 55 -1.47 -1.30 3.30
C ASN A 55 -0.62 -1.11 4.57
N ASP A 56 -0.35 0.13 4.96
CA ASP A 56 0.44 0.43 6.17
C ASP A 56 0.17 1.84 6.72
N PHE A 57 0.57 2.07 7.98
CA PHE A 57 0.54 3.38 8.65
C PHE A 57 1.93 4.01 8.72
N SER A 58 1.95 5.32 9.01
CA SER A 58 3.17 6.13 9.12
C SER A 58 3.98 6.16 7.83
N ILE A 59 3.35 5.88 6.70
CA ILE A 59 3.94 6.00 5.37
C ILE A 59 3.50 7.29 4.68
N GLU A 60 2.68 8.12 5.32
CA GLU A 60 2.11 9.37 4.80
C GLU A 60 3.15 10.48 4.65
N SER A 61 4.15 10.52 5.54
CA SER A 61 5.33 11.39 5.44
C SER A 61 6.49 10.71 4.76
N LYS A 62 7.43 11.51 4.25
CA LYS A 62 8.74 11.03 3.83
C LYS A 62 9.57 10.61 5.04
N ASN A 63 9.78 9.31 5.15
CA ASN A 63 10.57 8.70 6.22
C ASN A 63 11.11 7.32 5.76
N PRO A 64 11.99 6.67 6.54
CA PRO A 64 12.54 5.38 6.17
C PRO A 64 11.49 4.29 5.90
N LYS A 65 10.37 4.29 6.63
CA LYS A 65 9.26 3.36 6.42
C LYS A 65 8.59 3.58 5.06
N SER A 66 8.26 4.81 4.70
CA SER A 66 7.73 5.18 3.38
C SER A 66 8.72 4.83 2.26
N ASP A 67 10.03 4.96 2.51
CA ASP A 67 11.07 4.60 1.53
C ASP A 67 11.13 3.09 1.33
N GLY A 68 11.00 2.32 2.42
CA GLY A 68 10.87 0.86 2.39
C GLY A 68 9.63 0.41 1.64
N MET A 69 8.50 1.05 1.91
CA MET A 69 7.24 0.77 1.22
C MET A 69 7.35 1.06 -0.27
N LEU A 70 7.91 2.21 -0.67
CA LEU A 70 8.12 2.56 -2.07
C LEU A 70 8.98 1.51 -2.79
N ARG A 71 10.11 1.10 -2.19
CA ARG A 71 10.98 0.06 -2.76
C ARG A 71 10.24 -1.28 -2.93
N LEU A 72 9.51 -1.69 -1.90
CA LEU A 72 8.78 -2.96 -1.91
C LEU A 72 7.63 -2.94 -2.92
N ALA A 73 6.81 -1.89 -2.92
CA ALA A 73 5.69 -1.72 -3.82
C ALA A 73 6.16 -1.72 -5.28
N THR A 74 7.15 -0.90 -5.62
CA THR A 74 7.71 -0.85 -6.98
C THR A 74 8.24 -2.20 -7.44
N ARG A 75 8.85 -3.00 -6.56
CA ARG A 75 9.32 -4.34 -6.89
C ARG A 75 8.16 -5.29 -7.19
N LEU A 76 7.12 -5.29 -6.37
CA LEU A 76 5.94 -6.15 -6.55
C LEU A 76 5.11 -5.73 -7.77
N ASN A 77 4.94 -4.42 -8.00
CA ASN A 77 4.26 -3.87 -9.16
C ASN A 77 4.98 -4.26 -10.47
N LYS A 78 6.31 -4.13 -10.52
CA LYS A 78 7.10 -4.60 -11.68
C LYS A 78 6.98 -6.10 -11.92
N ALA A 79 6.76 -6.90 -10.88
CA ALA A 79 6.47 -8.33 -11.01
C ALA A 79 5.01 -8.63 -11.41
N GLY A 80 4.17 -7.61 -11.54
CA GLY A 80 2.74 -7.71 -11.80
C GLY A 80 1.97 -8.34 -10.64
N LEU A 81 2.50 -8.26 -9.43
CA LEU A 81 1.95 -8.86 -8.21
C LEU A 81 1.12 -7.88 -7.39
N LEU A 82 1.41 -6.58 -7.47
CA LEU A 82 0.73 -5.51 -6.75
C LEU A 82 0.02 -4.58 -7.74
N ASP A 83 -1.16 -4.08 -7.37
CA ASP A 83 -1.86 -3.06 -8.14
C ASP A 83 -1.77 -1.67 -7.47
N ALA A 84 -1.74 -1.58 -6.13
CA ALA A 84 -1.82 -0.30 -5.44
C ALA A 84 -1.25 -0.30 -4.00
N VAL A 85 -0.98 0.88 -3.45
CA VAL A 85 -0.56 1.11 -2.06
C VAL A 85 -1.66 1.82 -1.27
N GLY A 86 -2.02 1.25 -0.13
CA GLY A 86 -2.95 1.81 0.85
C GLY A 86 -2.20 2.60 1.95
N PHE A 87 -2.63 3.84 2.16
CA PHE A 87 -2.16 4.72 3.24
C PHE A 87 -3.25 4.78 4.31
N GLN A 88 -2.97 4.33 5.53
CA GLN A 88 -3.99 4.27 6.58
C GLN A 88 -4.50 5.66 7.00
N CYS A 89 -3.65 6.70 6.91
CA CYS A 89 -4.00 8.07 7.27
C CYS A 89 -4.44 8.21 8.74
N HIS A 90 -3.77 7.50 9.64
CA HIS A 90 -3.93 7.65 11.09
C HIS A 90 -3.31 8.99 11.56
N PHE A 91 -4.06 10.07 11.40
CA PHE A 91 -3.64 11.41 11.79
C PHE A 91 -4.18 11.82 13.16
N ILE A 92 -3.35 12.55 13.90
CA ILE A 92 -3.82 13.34 15.03
C ILE A 92 -4.44 14.62 14.47
N VAL A 93 -5.56 15.08 15.04
CA VAL A 93 -6.24 16.32 14.62
C VAL A 93 -5.26 17.49 14.62
N GLY A 94 -5.16 18.17 13.47
CA GLY A 94 -4.23 19.29 13.27
C GLY A 94 -2.77 18.88 12.96
N GLN A 95 -2.48 17.59 12.83
CA GLN A 95 -1.13 17.06 12.58
C GLN A 95 -1.06 16.25 11.27
N VAL A 96 -1.71 16.75 10.21
CA VAL A 96 -1.50 16.20 8.87
C VAL A 96 -0.08 16.55 8.42
N PRO A 97 0.70 15.59 7.91
CA PRO A 97 2.03 15.88 7.42
C PRO A 97 2.05 16.94 6.32
N LYS A 98 2.97 17.90 6.44
CA LYS A 98 3.14 18.97 5.44
C LYS A 98 3.64 18.45 4.09
N ASP A 99 4.35 17.31 4.12
CA ASP A 99 4.94 16.64 2.96
C ASP A 99 4.04 15.53 2.38
N LEU A 100 2.80 15.37 2.86
CA LEU A 100 1.88 14.32 2.43
C LEU A 100 1.74 14.28 0.89
N LYS A 101 1.44 15.43 0.27
CA LYS A 101 1.26 15.54 -1.19
C LYS A 101 2.52 15.11 -1.92
N GLU A 102 3.66 15.65 -1.52
CA GLU A 102 4.95 15.35 -2.15
C GLU A 102 5.33 13.88 -1.97
N ASN A 103 4.98 13.28 -0.83
CA ASN A 103 5.23 11.87 -0.60
C ASN A 103 4.34 10.98 -1.47
N LEU A 104 3.05 11.27 -1.59
CA LEU A 104 2.13 10.56 -2.49
C LEU A 104 2.55 10.65 -3.96
N GLU A 105 3.07 11.80 -4.39
CA GLU A 105 3.63 12.00 -5.73
C GLU A 105 4.82 11.08 -6.01
N ARG A 106 5.62 10.68 -5.02
CA ARG A 106 6.72 9.72 -5.21
C ARG A 106 6.21 8.34 -5.59
N PHE A 107 5.12 7.90 -4.97
CA PHE A 107 4.51 6.59 -5.24
C PHE A 107 3.87 6.57 -6.63
N THR A 108 3.13 7.62 -6.98
CA THR A 108 2.53 7.70 -8.32
C THR A 108 3.56 7.88 -9.42
N ALA A 109 4.64 8.64 -9.19
CA ALA A 109 5.77 8.72 -10.12
C ALA A 109 6.49 7.38 -10.33
N ALA A 110 6.43 6.47 -9.35
CA ALA A 110 6.96 5.11 -9.47
C ALA A 110 5.99 4.13 -10.16
N GLY A 111 4.78 4.59 -10.52
CA GLY A 111 3.75 3.79 -11.19
C GLY A 111 2.76 3.11 -10.26
N GLU A 112 2.74 3.47 -8.98
CA GLU A 112 1.78 2.93 -8.00
C GLU A 112 0.47 3.72 -7.99
N TYR A 113 -0.68 3.04 -7.87
CA TYR A 113 -1.92 3.70 -7.48
C TYR A 113 -1.98 3.85 -5.96
N CYS A 114 -2.48 4.98 -5.45
CA CYS A 114 -2.54 5.27 -4.01
C CYS A 114 -4.00 5.44 -3.52
N LEU A 115 -4.35 4.84 -2.38
CA LEU A 115 -5.64 5.00 -1.72
C LEU A 115 -5.50 5.32 -0.22
N GLY A 116 -6.23 6.31 0.29
CA GLY A 116 -6.38 6.52 1.72
C GLY A 116 -7.40 5.53 2.29
N SER A 117 -6.98 4.63 3.19
CA SER A 117 -7.76 3.43 3.54
C SER A 117 -8.48 3.50 4.89
N HIS A 118 -8.00 4.27 5.87
CA HIS A 118 -8.55 4.26 7.24
C HIS A 118 -8.83 5.67 7.83
N SER A 119 -8.90 6.71 7.00
CA SER A 119 -9.24 8.05 7.51
C SER A 119 -10.73 8.16 7.88
N THR A 120 -11.02 8.59 9.11
CA THR A 120 -12.39 8.90 9.60
C THR A 120 -12.97 10.20 9.01
N LEU A 121 -12.24 10.87 8.12
CA LEU A 121 -12.73 11.98 7.28
C LEU A 121 -13.48 11.43 6.05
N SER A 122 -14.52 10.63 6.28
CA SER A 122 -15.19 9.79 5.27
C SER A 122 -16.13 10.51 4.29
N ARG A 123 -16.09 11.86 4.20
CA ARG A 123 -17.03 12.62 3.37
C ARG A 123 -16.44 13.26 2.10
N VAL A 124 -15.18 13.00 1.79
CA VAL A 124 -14.52 13.61 0.61
C VAL A 124 -13.64 12.59 -0.08
N TRP A 125 -14.20 11.56 -0.73
CA TRP A 125 -13.36 10.78 -1.66
C TRP A 125 -14.15 10.22 -2.85
N PRO A 126 -14.15 10.90 -4.01
CA PRO A 126 -14.86 10.41 -5.18
C PRO A 126 -14.01 9.36 -5.93
N SER A 127 -14.42 8.09 -5.84
CA SER A 127 -14.17 7.03 -6.83
C SER A 127 -12.69 6.60 -7.07
N PRO A 128 -12.45 5.41 -7.66
CA PRO A 128 -11.17 4.69 -7.59
C PRO A 128 -9.97 5.26 -8.37
N LYS A 129 -9.95 6.56 -8.72
CA LYS A 129 -8.92 7.07 -9.63
C LYS A 129 -7.88 8.04 -9.07
N TRP A 130 -8.10 8.82 -8.01
CA TRP A 130 -7.22 9.99 -7.83
C TRP A 130 -6.88 10.33 -6.39
N MET A 131 -5.60 10.16 -6.00
CA MET A 131 -4.92 10.99 -4.99
C MET A 131 -3.98 12.04 -5.64
N CYS A 132 -3.66 11.91 -6.94
CA CYS A 132 -2.62 12.72 -7.61
C CYS A 132 -3.07 13.50 -8.87
N GLU A 133 -4.34 13.49 -9.26
CA GLU A 133 -4.84 14.49 -10.21
C GLU A 133 -5.39 15.69 -9.42
N SER A 134 -4.50 16.66 -9.15
CA SER A 134 -4.88 18.03 -8.90
C SER A 134 -4.81 18.83 -10.21
N ASN A 135 -5.96 18.96 -10.88
CA ASN A 135 -6.37 20.14 -11.64
C ASN A 135 -7.89 20.07 -11.90
#